data_AF-A0A4R6FJT3-F1
#
_entry.id   AF-A0A4R6FJT3-F1
#
_cell.length_a   1.000
_cell.length_b   1.000
_cell.length_c   1.000
_cell.angle_alpha   90.00
_cell.angle_beta   90.00
_cell.angle_gamma   90.00
#
_symmetry.space_group_name_H-M   'P 1'
#
loop_
_entity.id
_entity.type
_entity.pdbx_description
1 polymer ?
#
loop_
_entity_poly.entity_id
_entity_poly.type
_entity_poly.pdbx_seq_one_letter_code
_entity_poly.pdbx_strand_id
1 'polypeptide(L)'
;MSERTSFDAAEAALRALRMPDEADLIVAVGAHAPSTDCRNGYVSITIRRGKDEATSEAVHLIDAAYLARGKLNAMERKREAEKAEAAMEQEKVK
;
A
#
# COMPACT_ATOMS: atom_id res chain seq x y z
N MET A 1 -7.28 16.40 -26.97
CA MET A 1 -6.11 16.21 -26.09
C MET A 1 -5.33 15.02 -26.62
N SER A 2 -4.03 15.16 -26.88
CA SER A 2 -3.26 14.09 -27.55
C SER A 2 -2.90 12.97 -26.56
N GLU A 3 -2.88 11.72 -27.01
CA GLU A 3 -2.56 10.53 -26.19
C GLU A 3 -1.21 10.61 -25.44
N ARG A 4 -0.29 11.48 -25.87
CA ARG A 4 0.96 11.77 -25.13
C ARG A 4 0.70 12.42 -23.77
N THR A 5 -0.27 13.34 -23.67
CA THR A 5 -0.57 14.02 -22.40
C THR A 5 -1.13 13.09 -21.33
N SER A 6 -1.81 11.99 -21.71
CA SER A 6 -2.29 10.99 -20.74
C SER A 6 -1.17 10.09 -20.21
N PHE A 7 -0.16 9.82 -21.03
CA PHE A 7 0.96 8.97 -20.62
C PHE A 7 1.88 9.71 -19.65
N ASP A 8 2.17 10.98 -19.93
CA ASP A 8 2.97 11.86 -19.05
C ASP A 8 2.28 12.05 -17.68
N ALA A 9 0.95 12.16 -17.66
CA ALA A 9 0.18 12.27 -16.41
C ALA A 9 0.22 10.96 -15.59
N ALA A 10 0.15 9.81 -16.26
CA ALA A 10 0.29 8.51 -15.61
C ALA A 10 1.71 8.30 -15.06
N GLU A 11 2.74 8.69 -15.82
CA GLU A 11 4.13 8.63 -15.38
C GLU A 11 4.38 9.55 -14.17
N ALA A 12 3.86 10.78 -14.19
CA ALA A 12 3.97 11.70 -13.07
C ALA A 12 3.28 11.15 -11.81
N ALA A 13 2.11 10.52 -11.95
CA ALA A 13 1.42 9.85 -10.85
C ALA A 13 2.22 8.66 -10.30
N LEU A 14 2.83 7.85 -11.18
CA LEU A 14 3.72 6.74 -10.79
C LEU A 14 5.01 7.22 -10.13
N ARG A 15 5.57 8.36 -10.59
CA ARG A 15 6.74 9.00 -9.96
C ARG A 15 6.40 9.61 -8.61
N ALA A 16 5.21 10.18 -8.42
CA ALA A 16 4.73 10.64 -7.12
C ALA A 16 4.56 9.47 -6.13
N LEU A 17 4.38 8.25 -6.63
CA LEU A 17 4.37 7.02 -5.85
C LEU A 17 5.77 6.42 -5.63
N ARG A 18 6.84 6.94 -6.27
CA ARG A 18 8.21 6.55 -5.94
C ARG A 18 8.55 7.10 -4.55
N MET A 19 8.80 6.18 -3.64
CA MET A 19 9.05 6.48 -2.24
C MET A 19 10.53 6.84 -2.02
N PRO A 20 10.83 7.76 -1.09
CA PRO A 20 12.21 8.13 -0.75
C PRO A 20 12.97 6.99 -0.05
N ASP A 21 12.26 6.00 0.52
CA ASP A 21 12.80 4.74 1.01
C ASP A 21 12.44 3.61 0.04
N GLU A 22 13.43 2.98 -0.59
CA GLU A 22 13.25 1.85 -1.52
C GLU A 22 12.69 0.57 -0.86
N ALA A 23 12.16 0.67 0.36
CA ALA A 23 11.61 -0.45 1.13
C ALA A 23 10.24 -0.92 0.63
N ASP A 24 9.45 -0.02 0.02
CA ASP A 24 8.10 -0.29 -0.47
C ASP A 24 8.09 -0.38 -2.01
N LEU A 25 7.65 -1.52 -2.54
CA LEU A 25 7.52 -1.77 -3.98
C LEU A 25 6.05 -1.89 -4.38
N ILE A 26 5.62 -1.13 -5.40
CA ILE A 26 4.32 -1.33 -6.02
C ILE A 26 4.41 -2.55 -6.93
N VAL A 27 3.66 -3.60 -6.60
CA VAL A 27 3.71 -4.88 -7.34
C VAL A 27 2.50 -5.09 -8.24
N ALA A 28 1.37 -4.44 -7.95
CA ALA A 28 0.19 -4.48 -8.78
C ALA A 28 -0.62 -3.18 -8.69
N VAL A 29 -1.19 -2.78 -9.82
CA VAL A 29 -2.16 -1.68 -9.92
C VAL A 29 -3.31 -2.17 -10.79
N GLY A 30 -4.54 -2.01 -10.30
CA GLY A 30 -5.78 -2.32 -11.03
C GLY A 30 -6.71 -1.12 -11.00
N ALA A 31 -7.44 -0.92 -12.08
CA ALA A 31 -8.49 0.09 -12.17
C ALA A 31 -9.82 -0.61 -12.49
N HIS A 32 -10.86 -0.25 -11.74
CA HIS A 32 -12.17 -0.87 -11.78
C HIS A 32 -13.21 0.17 -12.19
N ALA A 33 -14.01 -0.17 -13.19
CA ALA A 33 -15.07 0.69 -13.68
C ALA A 33 -16.15 0.90 -12.61
N PRO A 34 -16.94 1.99 -12.69
CA PRO A 34 -18.13 2.17 -11.90
C PRO A 34 -19.04 0.94 -11.87
N SER A 35 -19.51 0.59 -10.68
CA SER A 35 -20.46 -0.49 -10.43
C SER A 35 -21.61 -0.02 -9.55
N THR A 36 -22.59 -0.89 -9.31
CA THR A 36 -23.68 -0.62 -8.35
C THR A 36 -23.15 -0.34 -6.95
N ASP A 37 -22.04 -0.98 -6.58
CA ASP A 37 -21.43 -0.87 -5.25
C ASP A 37 -20.49 0.32 -5.15
N CYS A 38 -19.93 0.79 -6.28
CA CYS A 38 -19.05 1.95 -6.34
C CYS A 38 -19.30 2.80 -7.60
N ARG A 39 -20.11 3.86 -7.47
CA ARG A 39 -20.53 4.71 -8.60
C ARG A 39 -19.41 5.45 -9.34
N ASN A 40 -18.26 5.65 -8.69
CA ASN A 40 -17.13 6.37 -9.28
C ASN A 40 -16.06 5.41 -9.84
N GLY A 41 -16.24 4.10 -9.66
CA GLY A 41 -15.15 3.15 -9.81
C GLY A 41 -14.08 3.36 -8.72
N TYR A 42 -13.04 2.54 -8.78
CA TYR A 42 -11.95 2.62 -7.82
C TYR A 42 -10.67 2.02 -8.41
N VAL A 43 -9.55 2.28 -7.75
CA VAL A 43 -8.26 1.69 -8.06
C VAL A 43 -7.83 0.80 -6.91
N SER A 44 -7.25 -0.34 -7.24
CA SER A 44 -6.65 -1.30 -6.31
C SER A 44 -5.14 -1.26 -6.45
N ILE A 45 -4.41 -1.07 -5.36
CA ILE A 45 -2.94 -1.12 -5.36
C ILE A 45 -2.45 -2.15 -4.37
N THR A 46 -1.48 -2.95 -4.78
CA THR A 46 -0.73 -3.85 -3.92
C THR A 46 0.70 -3.34 -3.74
N ILE A 47 1.12 -3.19 -2.49
CA ILE A 47 2.47 -2.80 -2.10
C ILE A 47 3.12 -3.96 -1.35
N ARG A 48 4.39 -4.20 -1.64
CA ARG A 48 5.24 -5.18 -0.98
C ARG A 48 6.35 -4.49 -0.18
N ARG A 49 6.55 -4.91 1.07
CA ARG A 49 7.71 -4.56 1.91
C ARG A 49 8.38 -5.85 2.39
N GLY A 50 9.57 -6.14 1.86
CA GLY A 50 10.25 -7.40 2.13
C GLY A 50 9.39 -8.61 1.72
N LYS A 51 8.91 -9.39 2.71
CA LYS A 51 8.03 -10.56 2.50
C LYS A 51 6.54 -10.25 2.65
N ASP A 52 6.20 -9.05 3.09
CA ASP A 52 4.82 -8.68 3.38
C ASP A 52 4.21 -7.95 2.20
N GLU A 53 2.92 -8.22 1.97
CA GLU A 53 2.12 -7.54 0.97
C GLU A 53 0.85 -7.01 1.59
N ALA A 54 0.42 -5.85 1.10
CA ALA A 54 -0.87 -5.30 1.43
C ALA A 54 -1.53 -4.72 0.18
N THR A 55 -2.81 -5.03 0.02
CA THR A 55 -3.65 -4.47 -1.03
C THR A 55 -4.68 -3.54 -0.41
N SER A 56 -4.91 -2.39 -1.04
CA SER A 56 -5.95 -1.46 -0.66
C SER A 56 -6.61 -0.85 -1.89
N GLU A 57 -7.84 -0.39 -1.69
CA GLU A 57 -8.71 0.13 -2.73
C GLU A 57 -9.17 1.54 -2.33
N ALA A 58 -9.18 2.46 -3.29
CA ALA A 58 -9.69 3.82 -3.11
C ALA A 58 -10.10 4.44 -4.44
N VAL A 59 -10.84 5.54 -4.41
CA VAL A 59 -11.18 6.30 -5.63
C VAL A 59 -9.93 6.91 -6.27
N HIS A 60 -8.96 7.33 -5.44
CA HIS A 60 -7.71 7.91 -5.89
C HIS A 60 -6.52 6.97 -5.66
N LEU A 61 -5.60 6.95 -6.63
CA LEU A 61 -4.41 6.10 -6.65
C LEU A 61 -3.51 6.34 -5.42
N ILE A 62 -3.30 7.61 -5.07
CA ILE A 62 -2.45 7.98 -3.93
C ILE A 62 -3.04 7.47 -2.62
N ASP A 63 -4.37 7.54 -2.45
CA ASP A 63 -5.05 7.08 -1.24
C ASP A 63 -4.94 5.57 -1.10
N ALA A 64 -5.17 4.82 -2.19
CA ALA A 64 -4.99 3.36 -2.21
C ALA A 64 -3.57 2.97 -1.79
N ALA A 65 -2.56 3.69 -2.28
CA ALA A 65 -1.17 3.45 -1.90
C ALA A 65 -0.92 3.74 -0.41
N TYR A 66 -1.36 4.89 0.11
CA TYR A 66 -1.18 5.21 1.53
C TYR A 66 -1.89 4.23 2.45
N LEU A 67 -3.08 3.77 2.10
CA LEU A 67 -3.82 2.77 2.86
C LEU A 67 -3.10 1.42 2.86
N ALA A 68 -2.57 0.97 1.72
CA ALA A 68 -1.78 -0.26 1.64
C ALA A 68 -0.53 -0.17 2.54
N ARG A 69 0.18 0.96 2.54
CA ARG A 69 1.32 1.20 3.45
C ARG A 69 0.89 1.23 4.92
N GLY A 70 -0.23 1.86 5.22
CA GLY A 70 -0.80 1.89 6.57
C GLY A 70 -1.00 0.48 7.12
N LYS A 71 -1.48 -0.46 6.28
CA LYS A 71 -1.61 -1.88 6.65
C LYS A 71 -0.25 -2.54 6.91
N LEU A 72 0.75 -2.29 6.06
CA LEU A 72 2.13 -2.80 6.28
C LEU A 72 2.70 -2.30 7.60
N ASN A 73 2.59 -0.99 7.87
CA ASN A 73 3.04 -0.39 9.13
C ASN A 73 2.31 -0.97 10.35
N ALA A 74 1.00 -1.25 10.22
CA ALA A 74 0.23 -1.88 11.31
C ALA A 74 0.69 -3.32 11.57
N MET A 75 1.01 -4.09 10.53
CA MET A 75 1.55 -5.45 10.66
C MET A 75 2.93 -5.45 11.32
N GLU A 76 3.80 -4.52 10.95
CA GLU A 76 5.13 -4.36 11.55
C GLU A 76 5.03 -4.05 13.05
N ARG A 77 4.22 -3.04 13.42
CA ARG A 77 3.97 -2.69 14.83
C ARG A 77 3.39 -3.85 15.64
N LYS A 78 2.49 -4.63 15.05
CA LYS A 78 1.92 -5.81 15.71
C LYS A 78 2.99 -6.86 16.02
N ARG A 79 3.89 -7.13 15.07
CA ARG A 79 5.00 -8.07 15.28
C ARG A 79 6.01 -7.57 16.31
N GLU A 80 6.28 -6.28 16.34
CA GLU A 80 7.14 -5.67 17.37
C GLU A 80 6.52 -5.82 18.77
N ALA A 81 5.21 -5.58 18.89
CA ALA A 81 4.48 -5.78 20.14
C ALA A 81 4.52 -7.26 20.59
N GLU A 82 4.23 -8.21 19.69
CA GLU A 82 4.28 -9.65 20.00
C GLU A 82 5.68 -10.12 20.41
N LYS A 83 6.74 -9.60 19.76
CA LYS A 83 8.12 -9.90 20.15
C LYS A 83 8.48 -9.32 21.52
N ALA A 84 8.03 -8.11 21.82
CA ALA A 84 8.25 -7.48 23.12
C ALA A 84 7.53 -8.24 24.24
N GLU A 85 6.29 -8.66 24.01
CA GLU A 85 5.52 -9.49 24.95
C GLU A 85 6.21 -10.84 25.20
N ALA A 86 6.64 -11.53 24.14
CA ALA A 86 7.34 -12.81 24.25
C ALA A 86 8.68 -12.68 25.00
N ALA A 87 9.43 -11.58 24.78
CA ALA A 87 10.67 -11.33 25.49
C ALA A 87 10.45 -11.12 27.00
N MET A 88 9.41 -10.35 27.37
CA MET A 88 9.03 -10.13 28.78
C MET A 88 8.57 -11.42 29.47
N GLU A 89 7.88 -12.31 28.76
CA GLU A 89 7.42 -13.58 29.31
C GLU A 89 8.58 -14.56 29.54
N GLN A 90 9.55 -14.63 28.62
CA GLN A 90 10.77 -15.44 28.80
C GLN A 90 11.64 -14.97 29.96
N GLU A 91 11.63 -13.67 30.27
CA GLU A 91 12.38 -13.10 31.40
C GLU A 91 11.71 -13.40 32.75
N LYS A 92 10.37 -13.54 32.81
CA LYS A 92 9.64 -13.91 34.03
C LYS A 92 9.74 -15.39 34.42
N VAL A 93 10.11 -16.26 33.47
CA VAL A 93 10.22 -17.71 33.67
C VAL A 93 11.66 -18.12 34.06
N LYS A 94 12.61 -17.18 34.07
CA LYS A 94 13.97 -17.36 34.58
C LYS A 94 14.10 -16.92 36.02
#